data_AF-A0A2V8UW40-F1
#
_entry.id   AF-A0A2V8UW40-F1
#
_cell.length_a   1.000
_cell.length_b   1.000
_cell.length_c   1.000
_cell.angle_alpha   90.00
_cell.angle_beta   90.00
_cell.angle_gamma   90.00
#
_symmetry.space_group_name_H-M   'P 1'
#
loop_
_entity.id
_entity.type
_entity.pdbx_description
1 polymer ?
#
loop_
_entity_poly.entity_id
_entity_poly.type
_entity_poly.pdbx_seq_one_letter_code
_entity_poly.pdbx_strand_id
1 'polypeptide(L)' 'MIAWVIEEEFGVQYHPGHVRKLLHGWGFSVQRPRRVLARADAAAQDRWHRRIYPGLKKNVWSAASRQGESSRARN' A
#
# COMPACT_ATOMS: atom_id res chain seq x y z
N MET A 1 -17.42 -8.28 -9.52
CA MET A 1 -17.60 -7.78 -8.13
C MET A 1 -18.61 -8.66 -7.41
N ILE A 2 -18.58 -8.81 -6.08
CA ILE A 2 -19.46 -9.75 -5.37
C ILE A 2 -20.97 -9.54 -5.62
N ALA A 3 -21.42 -8.29 -5.82
CA ALA A 3 -22.81 -8.00 -6.15
C ALA A 3 -23.27 -8.62 -7.49
N TRP A 4 -22.37 -8.70 -8.47
CA TRP A 4 -22.64 -9.30 -9.78
C TRP A 4 -22.81 -10.82 -9.66
N VAL A 5 -21.97 -11.48 -8.86
CA VAL A 5 -22.10 -12.93 -8.58
C VAL A 5 -23.44 -13.22 -7.91
N ILE A 6 -23.88 -12.36 -6.97
CA ILE A 6 -25.18 -12.55 -6.31
C ILE A 6 -26.34 -12.37 -7.31
N GLU A 7 -26.24 -11.41 -8.21
CA GLU A 7 -27.25 -11.21 -9.26
C GLU A 7 -27.30 -12.39 -10.23
N GLU A 8 -26.15 -12.92 -10.66
CA GLU A 8 -26.05 -14.06 -11.58
C GLU A 8 -26.59 -15.36 -10.95
N GLU A 9 -26.24 -15.64 -9.69
CA GLU A 9 -26.59 -16.90 -9.02
C GLU A 9 -28.00 -16.90 -8.41
N PHE A 10 -28.50 -15.73 -7.99
CA PHE A 10 -29.76 -15.63 -7.23
C PHE A 10 -30.79 -14.69 -7.85
N GLY A 11 -30.46 -13.95 -8.92
CA GLY A 11 -31.37 -12.99 -9.57
C GLY A 11 -31.69 -11.75 -8.73
N VAL A 12 -30.94 -11.50 -7.65
CA VAL A 12 -31.16 -10.39 -6.73
C VAL A 12 -30.10 -9.32 -6.89
N GLN A 13 -30.52 -8.08 -7.15
CA GLN A 13 -29.62 -6.95 -7.26
C GLN A 13 -29.35 -6.30 -5.91
N TYR A 14 -28.06 -6.05 -5.63
CA TYR A 14 -27.62 -5.29 -4.47
C TYR A 14 -26.65 -4.18 -4.86
N HIS A 15 -26.72 -3.06 -4.14
CA HIS A 15 -25.64 -2.09 -4.17
C HIS A 15 -24.37 -2.72 -3.53
N PRO A 16 -23.20 -2.70 -4.19
CA PRO A 16 -22.00 -3.37 -3.68
C PRO A 16 -21.54 -2.90 -2.30
N GLY A 17 -21.82 -1.63 -1.97
CA GLY A 17 -21.54 -1.08 -0.65
C GLY A 17 -22.31 -1.78 0.49
N HIS A 18 -23.52 -2.29 0.23
CA HIS A 18 -24.33 -3.01 1.22
C HIS A 18 -23.77 -4.42 1.45
N VAL A 19 -23.47 -5.14 0.37
CA VAL A 19 -22.87 -6.47 0.44
C VAL A 19 -21.53 -6.43 1.19
N ARG A 20 -20.69 -5.42 0.89
CA ARG A 20 -19.41 -5.22 1.59
C ARG A 20 -19.58 -5.05 3.11
N LYS A 21 -20.59 -4.29 3.55
CA LYS A 21 -20.85 -4.08 4.99
C LYS A 21 -21.23 -5.39 5.69
N LEU A 22 -22.12 -6.18 5.08
CA LEU A 22 -22.54 -7.48 5.61
C LEU A 22 -21.37 -8.47 5.71
N LEU A 23 -20.59 -8.61 4.64
CA LEU A 23 -19.43 -9.49 4.60
C LEU A 23 -18.41 -9.17 5.70
N HIS A 24 -18.10 -7.88 5.91
CA HIS A 24 -17.23 -7.48 7.01
C HIS A 24 -17.82 -7.82 8.38
N GLY A 25 -19.13 -7.64 8.58
CA GLY A 25 -19.82 -8.02 9.82
C GLY A 25 -19.76 -9.52 10.11
N TRP A 26 -19.74 -10.35 9.07
CA TRP A 26 -19.58 -11.80 9.17
C TRP A 26 -18.13 -12.29 9.22
N GLY A 27 -17.15 -11.37 9.33
CA GLY A 27 -15.74 -11.73 9.42
C GLY A 27 -15.07 -12.05 8.08
N PHE A 28 -15.78 -11.89 6.96
CA PHE A 28 -15.15 -11.97 5.65
C PHE A 28 -14.27 -10.73 5.43
N SER A 29 -13.03 -10.99 5.02
CA SER A 29 -12.09 -9.96 4.60
C SER A 29 -11.60 -10.28 3.19
N VAL A 30 -11.42 -9.24 2.37
CA VAL A 30 -10.76 -9.38 1.08
C VAL A 30 -9.34 -9.84 1.35
N GLN A 31 -9.04 -11.08 0.96
CA GLN A 31 -7.69 -11.62 1.04
C GLN A 31 -6.80 -10.81 0.10
N ARG A 32 -5.67 -10.33 0.64
CA ARG A 32 -4.63 -9.67 -0.15
C ARG A 32 -3.40 -10.58 -0.15
N PRO A 33 -3.36 -11.59 -1.02
CA PRO A 33 -2.18 -12.45 -1.13
C PRO A 33 -0.98 -11.57 -1.45
N ARG A 34 0.00 -11.56 -0.55
CA ARG A 34 1.26 -10.82 -0.69
C ARG A 34 2.32 -11.78 -1.18
N ARG A 35 3.03 -11.40 -2.25
CA ARG A 35 4.27 -12.09 -2.62
C ARG A 35 5.34 -11.66 -1.65
N VAL A 36 5.77 -12.58 -0.81
CA VAL A 36 6.89 -12.39 0.12
C VAL A 36 8.14 -12.98 -0.51
N LEU A 37 9.29 -12.32 -0.33
CA LEU A 37 10.58 -12.86 -0.78
C LEU A 37 10.88 -14.15 -0.02
N ALA A 38 11.40 -15.17 -0.71
CA ALA A 38 11.72 -16.46 -0.10
C ALA A 38 12.70 -16.39 1.09
N ARG A 39 13.52 -15.32 1.15
CA ARG A 39 14.47 -15.04 2.22
C ARG A 39 14.11 -13.80 3.05
N ALA A 40 12.83 -13.44 3.09
CA ALA A 40 12.39 -12.30 3.88
C ALA A 40 12.64 -12.55 5.38
N ASP A 41 13.42 -11.68 6.00
CA ASP A 41 13.60 -11.60 7.45
C ASP A 41 12.79 -10.41 7.97
N ALA A 42 11.73 -10.71 8.73
CA ALA A 42 10.82 -9.70 9.27
C ALA A 42 11.53 -8.71 10.21
N ALA A 43 12.50 -9.18 11.00
CA ALA A 43 13.26 -8.33 11.91
C ALA A 43 14.23 -7.44 11.14
N ALA A 44 14.87 -7.94 10.09
CA ALA A 44 15.72 -7.13 9.20
C ALA A 44 14.91 -6.07 8.45
N GLN A 45 13.73 -6.42 7.95
CA GLN A 45 12.81 -5.50 7.29
C GLN A 45 12.36 -4.39 8.25
N ASP A 46 11.93 -4.74 9.46
CA ASP A 46 11.51 -3.75 10.45
C ASP A 46 12.66 -2.80 10.83
N ARG A 47 13.87 -3.33 11.07
CA ARG A 47 15.06 -2.51 11.32
C ARG A 47 15.35 -1.56 10.16
N TRP A 48 15.27 -2.05 8.92
CA TRP A 48 15.52 -1.23 7.73
C TRP A 48 14.48 -0.11 7.57
N HIS A 49 13.20 -0.44 7.73
CA HIS A 49 12.09 0.52 7.64
C HIS A 49 12.20 1.62 8.70
N ARG A 50 12.57 1.27 9.94
CA ARG A 50 12.63 2.24 11.04
C ARG A 50 13.90 3.10 11.03
N ARG A 51 15.04 2.55 10.61
CA ARG A 51 16.35 3.21 10.80
C ARG A 51 17.02 3.63 9.49
N ILE A 52 16.96 2.81 8.46
CA ILE A 52 17.75 3.03 7.23
C ILE A 52 16.94 3.85 6.21
N TYR A 53 15.70 3.46 5.96
CA TYR A 53 14.85 4.10 4.98
C TYR A 53 14.62 5.61 5.22
N PRO A 54 14.34 6.07 6.46
CA PRO A 54 14.16 7.50 6.71
C PRO A 54 15.44 8.31 6.44
N GLY A 55 16.60 7.75 6.77
CA GLY A 55 17.91 8.37 6.51
C GLY A 55 18.20 8.47 5.01
N LEU A 56 17.95 7.40 4.25
CA LEU A 56 18.07 7.40 2.80
C LEU A 56 17.18 8.47 2.17
N LYS A 57 15.91 8.54 2.60
CA LYS A 57 14.97 9.57 2.12
C LYS A 57 15.50 10.97 2.45
N LYS A 58 15.88 11.26 3.69
CA LYS A 58 16.41 12.58 4.07
C LYS A 58 17.61 13.00 3.21
N ASN A 59 18.53 12.07 2.94
CA ASN A 59 19.73 12.34 2.16
C ASN A 59 19.40 12.68 0.69
N VAL A 60 18.47 11.94 0.06
CA VAL A 60 18.00 12.22 -1.30
C VAL A 60 17.41 13.63 -1.42
N TRP A 61 16.61 14.06 -0.43
CA TRP A 61 16.02 15.40 -0.44
C TRP A 61 17.07 16.50 -0.21
N SER A 62 18.05 16.26 0.66
CA SER A 62 19.15 17.21 0.92
C SER A 62 20.15 17.35 -0.25
N ALA A 63 20.27 16.31 -1.08
CA ALA A 63 21.11 16.33 -2.27
C ALA A 63 20.41 17.09 -3.41
N ALA A 64 19.10 16.89 -3.57
CA ALA A 64 18.29 17.61 -4.54
C ALA A 64 18.25 19.12 -4.26
N SER A 65 18.16 19.55 -2.99
CA SER A 65 18.17 20.97 -2.64
C SER A 65 19.52 21.66 -2.91
N ARG A 66 20.65 20.98 -2.64
CA ARG A 66 22.00 21.52 -2.91
C ARG A 66 22.30 21.72 -4.39
N GLN A 67 21.76 20.88 -5.28
CA GLN A 67 21.93 21.05 -6.74
C GLN A 67 21.15 22.26 -7.29
N GLY A 68 19.99 22.58 -6.71
CA GLY A 68 19.21 23.77 -7.09
C GLY A 68 19.89 25.08 -6.70
N GLU A 69 20.58 25.10 -5.55
CA GLU A 69 21.24 26.29 -5.00
C GLU A 69 22.54 26.63 -5.76
N SER A 70 23.32 25.62 -6.15
CA SER A 70 24.52 25.78 -7.00
C SER A 70 24.19 26.31 -8.41
N SER A 71 22.98 26.04 -8.92
CA SER A 71 22.50 26.54 -10.20
C SER A 71 22.14 28.03 -10.16
N ARG A 72 21.69 28.52 -8.99
CA ARG A 72 21.23 29.90 -8.78
C ARG A 72 22.36 30.89 -8.52
N ALA A 73 23.49 30.42 -7.98
CA ALA A 73 24.68 31.22 -7.68
C ALA A 73 25.62 31.45 -8.89
N ARG A 74 25.22 31.01 -10.10
CA ARG A 74 26.01 31.14 -11.35
C ARG A 74 25.42 32.13 -12.38
N ASN A 75 24.37 32.86 -12.01
CA ASN A 75 23.86 34.04 -12.74
C ASN A 75 24.09 35.29 -11.90
#